data_AF-A0A443PLK6-F1
#
_entry.id   AF-A0A443PLK6-F1
#
_cell.length_a   1.000
_cell.length_b   1.000
_cell.length_c   1.000
_cell.angle_alpha   90.00
_cell.angle_beta   90.00
_cell.angle_gamma   90.00
#
_symmetry.space_group_name_H-M   'P 1'
#
loop_
_entity.id
_entity.type
_entity.pdbx_description
1 polymer ?
#
loop_
_entity_poly.entity_id
_entity_poly.type
_entity_poly.pdbx_seq_one_letter_code
_entity_poly.pdbx_strand_id
1 'polypeptide(L)'
;MAGGLVHLLLIPALFLLRCEAGNVLYNIGPMYRGGFLKYKDYVLMLQLDCNLVLYDKNKAVWSTKTKASSCSLQLKTTGELVLSGRSGETLWSSGTRGSEQGKYVFVLQEDRNLVVYGTQLWDTNTGLSTPIHPPLTPIDMDPRAENALIPRRILYPGNSVKKGQWELKLETNCNLVLYEDGDKVIWATNVTGKKEDGCYLKNDAEGGLYVNDGSGNTIWTTGTSTPLSLLVLQSDRDLVLYGPAIWASSTIPSTHLHKNATTTLPLLSA
;
A
#
# COMPACT_ATOMS: atom_id res chain seq x y z
N MET A 1 7.52 -37.70 -51.32
CA MET A 1 6.28 -37.09 -50.78
C MET A 1 6.65 -36.44 -49.46
N ALA A 2 6.62 -35.11 -49.44
CA ALA A 2 7.22 -34.28 -48.39
C ALA A 2 6.36 -34.22 -47.13
N GLY A 3 7.00 -34.37 -45.97
CA GLY A 3 6.40 -34.14 -44.66
C GLY A 3 6.25 -32.63 -44.41
N GLY A 4 5.03 -32.19 -44.13
CA GLY A 4 4.74 -30.81 -43.77
C GLY A 4 5.12 -30.53 -42.32
N LEU A 5 6.13 -29.68 -42.11
CA LEU A 5 6.39 -29.02 -40.84
C LEU A 5 5.17 -28.15 -40.47
N VAL A 6 4.55 -28.41 -39.32
CA VAL A 6 3.65 -27.46 -38.69
C VAL A 6 4.52 -26.39 -38.03
N HIS A 7 4.61 -25.22 -38.66
CA HIS A 7 5.25 -24.05 -38.07
C HIS A 7 4.42 -23.59 -36.85
N LEU A 8 4.96 -23.88 -35.66
CA LEU A 8 4.52 -23.26 -34.42
C LEU A 8 4.84 -21.76 -34.49
N LEU A 9 3.84 -20.94 -34.80
CA LEU A 9 3.96 -19.49 -34.73
C LEU A 9 4.20 -19.09 -33.26
N LEU A 10 5.46 -18.77 -32.93
CA LEU A 10 5.82 -18.03 -31.73
C LEU A 10 5.15 -16.66 -31.79
N ILE A 11 4.05 -16.49 -31.06
CA ILE A 11 3.49 -15.16 -30.77
C ILE A 11 4.49 -14.47 -29.83
N PRO A 12 5.00 -13.27 -30.14
CA PRO A 12 5.83 -12.54 -29.19
C PRO A 12 4.95 -12.17 -28.00
N ALA A 13 5.27 -12.71 -26.82
CA ALA A 13 4.70 -12.28 -25.55
C ALA A 13 5.19 -10.85 -25.23
N LEU A 14 4.59 -9.86 -25.87
CA LEU A 14 4.76 -8.44 -25.60
C LEU A 14 3.48 -7.91 -24.92
N PHE A 15 3.16 -8.52 -23.79
CA PHE A 15 2.52 -7.80 -22.71
C PHE A 15 3.43 -7.97 -21.51
N LEU A 16 4.15 -6.90 -21.16
CA LEU A 16 4.77 -6.75 -19.86
C LEU A 16 3.67 -7.03 -18.84
N LEU A 17 3.66 -8.24 -18.28
CA LEU A 17 2.87 -8.58 -17.10
C LEU A 17 3.36 -7.63 -16.01
N ARG A 18 2.65 -6.52 -15.83
CA ARG A 18 2.71 -5.76 -14.58
C ARG A 18 2.16 -6.69 -13.52
N CYS A 19 3.05 -7.53 -12.98
CA CYS A 19 2.84 -8.12 -11.68
C CYS A 19 3.04 -6.96 -10.70
N GLU A 20 2.03 -6.12 -10.51
CA GLU A 20 1.98 -5.23 -9.35
C GLU A 20 1.74 -6.13 -8.13
N ALA A 21 2.73 -6.95 -7.77
CA ALA A 21 2.69 -7.83 -6.62
C ALA A 21 2.83 -7.02 -5.33
N GLY A 22 1.92 -6.08 -5.10
CA GLY A 22 1.87 -5.27 -3.90
C GLY A 22 0.46 -5.22 -3.35
N ASN A 23 0.33 -4.62 -2.18
CA ASN A 23 -0.93 -4.32 -1.52
C ASN A 23 -1.33 -2.85 -1.71
N VAL A 24 -0.63 -2.08 -2.54
CA VAL A 24 -0.83 -0.64 -2.75
C VAL A 24 -0.96 -0.33 -4.23
N LEU A 25 -2.02 0.39 -4.61
CA LEU A 25 -2.22 1.02 -5.91
C LEU A 25 -2.01 2.53 -5.77
N TYR A 26 -1.15 3.10 -6.59
CA TYR A 26 -0.83 4.54 -6.61
C TYR A 26 -1.59 5.25 -7.72
N ASN A 27 -1.80 6.56 -7.58
CA ASN A 27 -2.48 7.37 -8.60
C ASN A 27 -1.60 7.75 -9.82
N ILE A 28 -0.59 6.93 -10.14
CA ILE A 28 0.33 7.09 -11.28
C ILE A 28 -0.09 6.30 -12.52
N GLY A 29 -1.06 5.39 -12.39
CA GLY A 29 -1.53 4.57 -13.49
C GLY A 29 -2.70 3.66 -13.11
N PRO A 30 -3.39 3.09 -14.10
CA PRO A 30 -4.47 2.14 -13.85
C PRO A 30 -3.97 0.71 -13.60
N MET A 31 -4.73 -0.02 -12.80
CA MET A 31 -4.74 -1.48 -12.80
C MET A 31 -5.64 -1.99 -13.93
N TYR A 32 -5.11 -2.91 -14.73
CA TYR A 32 -5.86 -3.57 -15.82
C TYR A 32 -6.36 -4.96 -15.40
N ARG A 33 -7.23 -5.53 -16.23
CA ARG A 33 -7.73 -6.90 -16.07
C ARG A 33 -6.60 -7.91 -15.91
N GLY A 34 -6.76 -8.85 -14.99
CA GLY A 34 -5.74 -9.81 -14.55
C GLY A 34 -4.79 -9.24 -13.49
N GLY A 35 -4.73 -7.92 -13.32
CA GLY A 35 -4.01 -7.26 -12.24
C GLY A 35 -4.67 -7.50 -10.88
N PHE A 36 -3.86 -7.46 -9.83
CA PHE A 36 -4.32 -7.70 -8.48
C PHE A 36 -3.47 -6.94 -7.44
N LEU A 37 -4.06 -6.66 -6.28
CA LEU A 37 -3.33 -6.38 -5.05
C LEU A 37 -3.35 -7.63 -4.17
N LYS A 38 -2.27 -7.86 -3.42
CA LYS A 38 -2.16 -9.00 -2.51
C LYS A 38 -1.50 -8.64 -1.19
N TYR A 39 -2.07 -9.12 -0.10
CA TYR A 39 -1.47 -9.10 1.23
C TYR A 39 -1.76 -10.43 1.92
N LYS A 40 -0.73 -11.23 2.21
CA LYS A 40 -0.86 -12.60 2.75
C LYS A 40 -1.86 -13.42 1.89
N ASP A 41 -2.99 -13.83 2.47
CA ASP A 41 -4.04 -14.63 1.83
C ASP A 41 -5.16 -13.78 1.19
N TYR A 42 -5.11 -12.46 1.33
CA TYR A 42 -6.08 -11.55 0.73
C TYR A 42 -5.64 -11.15 -0.67
N VAL A 43 -6.56 -11.22 -1.63
CA VAL A 43 -6.32 -10.86 -3.03
C VAL A 43 -7.47 -10.00 -3.54
N LEU A 44 -7.19 -8.76 -3.91
CA LEU A 44 -8.12 -7.94 -4.69
C LEU A 44 -7.75 -8.06 -6.16
N MET A 45 -8.61 -8.65 -7.00
CA MET A 45 -8.31 -8.89 -8.41
C MET A 45 -9.32 -8.22 -9.32
N LEU A 46 -8.84 -7.48 -10.32
CA LEU A 46 -9.69 -7.06 -11.44
C LEU A 46 -9.77 -8.21 -12.44
N GLN A 47 -10.89 -8.91 -12.45
CA GLN A 47 -11.09 -10.10 -13.27
C GLN A 47 -11.20 -9.77 -14.77
N LEU A 48 -11.05 -10.79 -15.62
CA LEU A 48 -11.10 -10.65 -17.08
C LEU A 48 -12.47 -10.19 -17.61
N ASP A 49 -13.53 -10.44 -16.84
CA ASP A 49 -14.91 -10.02 -17.12
C ASP A 49 -15.25 -8.62 -16.59
N CYS A 50 -14.26 -7.91 -16.02
CA CYS A 50 -14.41 -6.60 -15.41
C CYS A 50 -15.20 -6.56 -14.11
N ASN A 51 -15.20 -7.65 -13.34
CA ASN A 51 -15.57 -7.63 -11.94
C ASN A 51 -14.33 -7.44 -11.06
N LEU A 52 -14.32 -6.42 -10.19
CA LEU A 52 -13.28 -6.26 -9.19
C LEU A 52 -13.70 -7.02 -7.93
N VAL A 53 -12.92 -8.03 -7.53
CA VAL A 53 -13.32 -8.98 -6.47
C VAL A 53 -12.23 -9.08 -5.40
N LEU A 54 -12.64 -8.93 -4.15
CA LEU A 54 -11.80 -9.20 -2.99
C LEU A 54 -12.02 -10.64 -2.53
N TYR A 55 -10.91 -11.38 -2.47
CA TYR A 55 -10.84 -12.74 -1.99
C TYR A 55 -10.15 -12.80 -0.64
N ASP A 56 -10.68 -13.66 0.22
CA ASP A 56 -10.03 -14.18 1.42
C ASP A 56 -9.72 -15.66 1.18
N LYS A 57 -8.44 -15.97 0.95
CA LYS A 57 -7.99 -17.25 0.39
C LYS A 57 -8.65 -17.48 -0.97
N ASN A 58 -9.64 -18.37 -1.02
CA ASN A 58 -10.39 -18.70 -2.24
C ASN A 58 -11.86 -18.25 -2.18
N LYS A 59 -12.26 -17.56 -1.10
CA LYS A 59 -13.65 -17.11 -0.92
C LYS A 59 -13.79 -15.66 -1.34
N ALA A 60 -14.68 -15.38 -2.30
CA ALA A 60 -15.07 -14.02 -2.61
C ALA A 60 -15.83 -13.42 -1.41
N VAL A 61 -15.34 -12.30 -0.88
CA VAL A 61 -15.93 -11.61 0.29
C VAL A 61 -16.53 -10.25 -0.06
N TRP A 62 -16.12 -9.65 -1.18
CA TRP A 62 -16.67 -8.41 -1.71
C TRP A 62 -16.45 -8.31 -3.22
N SER A 63 -17.32 -7.59 -3.94
CA SER A 63 -17.15 -7.34 -5.37
C SER A 63 -17.90 -6.08 -5.83
N THR A 64 -17.42 -5.45 -6.91
CA THR A 64 -18.14 -4.34 -7.58
C THR A 64 -19.39 -4.79 -8.32
N LYS A 65 -19.55 -6.10 -8.61
CA LYS A 65 -20.67 -6.68 -9.38
C LYS A 65 -20.81 -6.09 -10.80
N THR A 66 -19.69 -5.68 -11.37
CA THR A 66 -19.61 -5.09 -12.71
C THR A 66 -19.28 -6.14 -13.77
N LYS A 67 -19.61 -5.84 -15.03
CA LYS A 67 -19.28 -6.69 -16.19
C LYS A 67 -19.07 -5.85 -17.44
N ALA A 68 -17.96 -6.08 -18.14
CA ALA A 68 -17.63 -5.38 -19.39
C ALA A 68 -16.60 -6.17 -20.23
N SER A 69 -16.45 -5.81 -21.51
CA SER A 69 -15.50 -6.44 -22.43
C SER A 69 -14.05 -5.94 -22.27
N SER A 70 -13.88 -4.80 -21.59
CA SER A 70 -12.60 -4.16 -21.32
C SER A 70 -12.80 -3.09 -20.25
N CYS A 71 -11.84 -2.96 -19.34
CA CYS A 71 -11.92 -2.01 -18.22
C CYS A 71 -10.54 -1.75 -17.61
N SER A 72 -10.48 -0.70 -16.80
CA SER A 72 -9.34 -0.38 -15.95
C SER A 72 -9.80 0.27 -14.65
N LEU A 73 -9.18 -0.11 -13.54
CA LEU A 73 -9.35 0.53 -12.25
C LEU A 73 -8.28 1.61 -12.09
N GLN A 74 -8.67 2.84 -11.75
CA GLN A 74 -7.75 3.95 -11.58
C GLN A 74 -8.07 4.71 -10.30
N LEU A 75 -7.03 4.99 -9.51
CA LEU A 75 -7.10 5.97 -8.44
C LEU A 75 -6.80 7.35 -9.03
N LYS A 76 -7.76 8.26 -8.98
CA LYS A 76 -7.62 9.61 -9.54
C LYS A 76 -6.81 10.53 -8.63
N THR A 77 -6.34 11.64 -9.18
CA THR A 77 -5.71 12.73 -8.40
C THR A 77 -6.65 13.38 -7.40
N THR A 78 -7.95 13.15 -7.50
CA THR A 78 -8.98 13.59 -6.54
C THR A 78 -9.20 12.58 -5.40
N GLY A 79 -8.48 11.45 -5.39
CA GLY A 79 -8.72 10.35 -4.45
C GLY A 79 -9.90 9.44 -4.80
N GLU A 80 -10.62 9.71 -5.88
CA GLU A 80 -11.72 8.84 -6.32
C GLU A 80 -11.16 7.57 -6.97
N LEU A 81 -11.59 6.39 -6.50
CA LEU A 81 -11.26 5.11 -7.11
C LEU A 81 -12.35 4.75 -8.12
N VAL A 82 -11.99 4.68 -9.39
CA VAL A 82 -12.96 4.51 -10.49
C VAL A 82 -12.60 3.30 -11.32
N LEU A 83 -13.58 2.41 -11.53
CA LEU A 83 -13.52 1.34 -12.52
C LEU A 83 -14.25 1.83 -13.77
N SER A 84 -13.49 2.04 -14.85
CA SER A 84 -14.03 2.51 -16.13
C SER A 84 -14.00 1.41 -17.19
N GLY A 85 -14.97 1.44 -18.10
CA GLY A 85 -14.97 0.62 -19.30
C GLY A 85 -14.18 1.25 -20.45
N ARG A 86 -14.24 0.64 -21.65
CA ARG A 86 -13.40 1.04 -22.80
C ARG A 86 -13.67 2.45 -23.30
N SER A 87 -14.93 2.90 -23.27
CA SER A 87 -15.31 4.24 -23.75
C SER A 87 -15.14 5.33 -22.67
N GLY A 88 -14.58 4.99 -21.52
CA GLY A 88 -14.42 5.91 -20.38
C GLY A 88 -15.67 6.04 -19.51
N GLU A 89 -16.71 5.26 -19.80
CA GLU A 89 -17.89 5.13 -18.96
C GLU A 89 -17.52 4.57 -17.59
N THR A 90 -18.13 5.10 -16.54
CA THR A 90 -17.92 4.61 -15.17
C THR A 90 -18.76 3.35 -14.95
N LEU A 91 -18.10 2.22 -14.70
CA LEU A 91 -18.75 0.97 -14.32
C LEU A 91 -19.01 0.91 -12.81
N TRP A 92 -18.06 1.44 -12.03
CA TRP A 92 -18.17 1.58 -10.58
C TRP A 92 -17.28 2.73 -10.09
N SER A 93 -17.67 3.39 -9.00
CA SER A 93 -16.87 4.40 -8.31
C SER A 93 -16.99 4.23 -6.79
N SER A 94 -15.93 4.60 -6.07
CA SER A 94 -15.95 4.72 -4.61
C SER A 94 -16.93 5.80 -4.13
N GLY A 95 -17.35 6.73 -4.99
CA GLY A 95 -18.26 7.83 -4.66
C GLY A 95 -17.62 8.93 -3.81
N THR A 96 -16.41 8.72 -3.31
CA THR A 96 -15.70 9.66 -2.44
C THR A 96 -14.56 10.36 -3.16
N ARG A 97 -14.39 11.66 -2.87
CA ARG A 97 -13.29 12.50 -3.32
C ARG A 97 -12.68 13.18 -2.11
N GLY A 98 -11.36 13.34 -2.11
CA GLY A 98 -10.69 14.18 -1.12
C GLY A 98 -10.98 15.66 -1.34
N SER A 99 -10.62 16.48 -0.36
CA SER A 99 -10.83 17.94 -0.38
C SER A 99 -9.98 18.67 -1.41
N GLU A 100 -8.91 18.04 -1.90
CA GLU A 100 -7.96 18.63 -2.82
C GLU A 100 -7.40 17.59 -3.80
N GLN A 101 -6.77 18.06 -4.87
CA GLN A 101 -6.04 17.19 -5.79
C GLN A 101 -4.62 16.96 -5.28
N GLY A 102 -4.12 15.72 -5.40
CA GLY A 102 -2.77 15.40 -4.95
C GLY A 102 -2.41 13.93 -5.17
N LYS A 103 -1.44 13.45 -4.41
CA LYS A 103 -1.02 12.04 -4.41
C LYS A 103 -1.87 11.25 -3.41
N TYR A 104 -2.54 10.22 -3.91
CA TYR A 104 -3.38 9.32 -3.13
C TYR A 104 -2.87 7.89 -3.29
N VAL A 105 -3.17 7.04 -2.31
CA VAL A 105 -2.91 5.60 -2.36
C VAL A 105 -4.15 4.81 -2.00
N PHE A 106 -4.34 3.68 -2.68
CA PHE A 106 -5.39 2.71 -2.40
C PHE A 106 -4.74 1.42 -1.90
N VAL A 107 -5.12 0.96 -0.71
CA VAL A 107 -4.36 -0.06 0.03
C VAL A 107 -5.27 -1.21 0.45
N LEU A 108 -4.81 -2.43 0.19
CA LEU A 108 -5.32 -3.66 0.80
C LEU A 108 -4.59 -3.89 2.12
N GLN A 109 -5.31 -3.71 3.22
CA GLN A 109 -4.75 -3.73 4.57
C GLN A 109 -4.71 -5.14 5.16
N GLU A 110 -3.93 -5.28 6.22
CA GLU A 110 -3.75 -6.53 6.97
C GLU A 110 -5.02 -7.03 7.68
N ASP A 111 -6.01 -6.17 7.86
CA ASP A 111 -7.33 -6.47 8.42
C ASP A 111 -8.38 -6.73 7.32
N ARG A 112 -7.94 -6.89 6.06
CA ARG A 112 -8.76 -7.10 4.85
C ARG A 112 -9.55 -5.87 4.41
N ASN A 113 -9.38 -4.72 5.05
CA ASN A 113 -10.04 -3.50 4.59
C ASN A 113 -9.35 -2.98 3.32
N LEU A 114 -10.13 -2.38 2.43
CA LEU A 114 -9.62 -1.64 1.29
C LEU A 114 -9.82 -0.16 1.59
N VAL A 115 -8.75 0.63 1.57
CA VAL A 115 -8.80 2.02 2.06
C VAL A 115 -8.07 2.95 1.11
N VAL A 116 -8.66 4.11 0.84
CA VAL A 116 -8.00 5.22 0.13
C VAL A 116 -7.49 6.24 1.15
N TYR A 117 -6.20 6.57 1.05
CA TYR A 117 -5.56 7.61 1.85
C TYR A 117 -5.04 8.74 0.95
N GLY A 118 -5.12 9.97 1.44
CA GLY A 118 -4.40 11.10 0.86
C GLY A 118 -4.95 12.46 1.30
N THR A 119 -4.22 13.53 1.02
CA THR A 119 -3.02 13.58 0.15
C THR A 119 -1.72 13.14 0.85
N GLN A 120 -0.59 13.14 0.13
CA GLN A 120 0.75 12.98 0.72
C GLN A 120 1.03 14.15 1.67
N LEU A 121 1.44 13.84 2.90
CA LEU A 121 1.71 14.81 3.97
C LEU A 121 3.21 15.04 4.18
N TRP A 122 4.00 13.97 4.04
CA TRP A 122 5.44 13.98 4.31
C TRP A 122 6.11 12.83 3.57
N ASP A 123 7.38 13.01 3.19
CA ASP A 123 8.24 11.97 2.65
C ASP A 123 9.70 12.12 3.10
N THR A 124 10.46 11.04 2.97
CA THR A 124 11.91 11.07 3.21
C THR A 124 12.71 11.77 2.11
N ASN A 125 12.09 12.04 0.95
CA ASN A 125 12.75 12.51 -0.26
C ASN A 125 13.88 11.57 -0.72
N THR A 126 13.71 10.26 -0.48
CA THR A 126 14.68 9.24 -0.89
C THR A 126 14.24 8.52 -2.17
N GLY A 127 13.09 8.91 -2.73
CA GLY A 127 12.56 8.36 -3.98
C GLY A 127 13.56 8.47 -5.13
N LEU A 128 13.72 7.38 -5.88
CA LEU A 128 14.60 7.34 -7.04
C LEU A 128 13.97 8.13 -8.22
N SER A 129 14.62 9.21 -8.63
CA SER A 129 14.16 10.12 -9.68
C SER A 129 14.48 9.62 -11.10
N THR A 130 14.06 8.41 -11.46
CA THR A 130 13.92 8.02 -12.88
C THR A 130 12.82 6.98 -13.06
N PRO A 131 12.10 7.00 -14.21
CA PRO A 131 11.24 5.89 -14.61
C PRO A 131 12.16 4.74 -15.02
N ILE A 132 12.60 3.94 -14.04
CA ILE A 132 13.22 2.68 -14.38
C ILE A 132 12.11 1.87 -15.06
N HIS A 133 12.19 1.80 -16.38
CA HIS A 133 11.61 0.70 -17.17
C HIS A 133 11.84 -0.58 -16.37
N PRO A 134 10.79 -1.36 -16.11
CA PRO A 134 10.41 -1.87 -14.78
C PRO A 134 11.63 -2.34 -13.95
N PRO A 135 11.68 -2.05 -12.63
CA PRO A 135 12.84 -2.39 -11.81
C PRO A 135 13.27 -3.83 -12.08
N LEU A 136 14.56 -3.97 -12.37
CA LEU A 136 15.29 -5.19 -12.63
C LEU A 136 14.77 -6.29 -11.70
N THR A 137 13.92 -7.16 -12.25
CA THR A 137 13.42 -8.40 -11.64
C THR A 137 12.70 -8.26 -10.27
N PRO A 138 11.51 -8.85 -10.10
CA PRO A 138 10.87 -8.99 -8.79
C PRO A 138 11.62 -10.07 -7.98
N ILE A 139 12.82 -9.77 -7.48
CA ILE A 139 13.60 -10.77 -6.72
C ILE A 139 13.14 -10.84 -5.26
N ASP A 140 12.46 -9.82 -4.71
CA ASP A 140 12.11 -9.86 -3.29
C ASP A 140 10.79 -9.17 -2.91
N MET A 141 9.79 -9.24 -3.79
CA MET A 141 8.44 -8.81 -3.44
C MET A 141 7.78 -9.92 -2.62
N ASP A 142 8.17 -10.09 -1.36
CA ASP A 142 7.43 -10.95 -0.43
C ASP A 142 6.05 -10.31 -0.18
N PRO A 143 4.94 -10.88 -0.70
CA PRO A 143 3.60 -10.34 -0.48
C PRO A 143 3.14 -10.50 0.98
N ARG A 144 3.96 -11.12 1.85
CA ARG A 144 3.73 -11.23 3.28
C ARG A 144 4.46 -10.15 4.07
N ALA A 145 5.46 -9.50 3.48
CA ALA A 145 6.19 -8.43 4.14
C ALA A 145 5.28 -7.22 4.33
N GLU A 146 5.24 -6.72 5.56
CA GLU A 146 4.52 -5.50 5.90
C GLU A 146 5.29 -4.30 5.35
N ASN A 147 4.73 -3.59 4.37
CA ASN A 147 5.33 -2.40 3.77
C ASN A 147 4.62 -1.11 4.18
N ALA A 148 3.63 -1.19 5.08
CA ALA A 148 2.83 -0.07 5.51
C ALA A 148 2.50 -0.17 7.00
N LEU A 149 2.50 0.97 7.69
CA LEU A 149 2.13 1.09 9.10
C LEU A 149 0.81 1.85 9.19
N ILE A 150 -0.30 1.12 9.38
CA ILE A 150 -1.65 1.70 9.48
C ILE A 150 -1.79 2.60 10.73
N PRO A 151 -2.80 3.49 10.79
CA PRO A 151 -3.03 4.31 11.98
C PRO A 151 -3.12 3.46 13.25
N ARG A 152 -2.63 4.02 14.36
CA ARG A 152 -2.60 3.42 15.71
C ARG A 152 -1.69 2.20 15.86
N ARG A 153 -0.91 1.82 14.84
CA ARG A 153 0.12 0.78 14.97
C ARG A 153 1.38 1.31 15.61
N ILE A 154 2.03 0.40 16.34
CA ILE A 154 3.32 0.62 17.00
C ILE A 154 4.31 -0.37 16.42
N LEU A 155 5.50 0.12 16.09
CA LEU A 155 6.65 -0.68 15.68
C LEU A 155 7.73 -0.58 16.78
N TYR A 156 8.04 -1.72 17.37
CA TYR A 156 9.07 -1.85 18.41
C TYR A 156 10.44 -2.19 17.83
N PRO A 157 11.54 -1.90 18.55
CA PRO A 157 12.89 -2.24 18.12
C PRO A 157 13.00 -3.70 17.69
N GLY A 158 13.68 -3.92 16.56
CA GLY A 158 13.84 -5.26 15.96
C GLY A 158 12.73 -5.66 14.98
N ASN A 159 11.58 -4.97 14.99
CA ASN A 159 10.58 -5.08 13.92
C ASN A 159 10.87 -4.06 12.81
N SER A 160 10.29 -4.28 11.64
CA SER A 160 10.55 -3.49 10.44
C SER A 160 9.35 -3.47 9.51
N VAL A 161 9.22 -2.43 8.68
CA VAL A 161 8.44 -2.52 7.43
C VAL A 161 9.39 -2.66 6.24
N LYS A 162 9.07 -3.52 5.28
CA LYS A 162 9.94 -3.90 4.16
C LYS A 162 9.23 -3.85 2.82
N LYS A 163 9.97 -3.50 1.77
CA LYS A 163 9.51 -3.55 0.37
C LYS A 163 10.68 -3.86 -0.55
N GLY A 164 10.79 -5.12 -0.99
CA GLY A 164 11.98 -5.53 -1.74
C GLY A 164 13.23 -5.37 -0.87
N GLN A 165 14.28 -4.80 -1.46
CA GLN A 165 15.54 -4.50 -0.76
C GLN A 165 15.46 -3.34 0.26
N TRP A 166 14.32 -2.65 0.36
CA TRP A 166 14.14 -1.52 1.26
C TRP A 166 13.57 -1.97 2.61
N GLU A 167 14.16 -1.51 3.71
CA GLU A 167 13.72 -1.85 5.07
C GLU A 167 13.75 -0.62 5.98
N LEU A 168 12.59 -0.19 6.49
CA LEU A 168 12.52 0.76 7.60
C LEU A 168 12.50 0.00 8.92
N LYS A 169 13.49 0.25 9.77
CA LYS A 169 13.70 -0.45 11.03
C LYS A 169 13.93 0.55 12.17
N LEU A 170 13.27 0.30 13.29
CA LEU A 170 13.64 0.95 14.54
C LEU A 170 14.76 0.14 15.20
N GLU A 171 15.93 0.75 15.34
CA GLU A 171 17.07 0.15 16.00
C GLU A 171 16.94 0.17 17.54
N THR A 172 17.74 -0.65 18.23
CA THR A 172 17.77 -0.73 19.69
C THR A 172 18.30 0.54 20.37
N ASN A 173 19.00 1.39 19.62
CA ASN A 173 19.46 2.73 20.05
C ASN A 173 18.41 3.84 19.82
N CYS A 174 17.21 3.46 19.36
CA CYS A 174 16.07 4.33 19.03
C CYS A 174 16.24 5.19 17.78
N ASN A 175 17.26 4.91 16.97
CA ASN A 175 17.37 5.48 15.64
C ASN A 175 16.39 4.75 14.71
N LEU A 176 15.58 5.51 13.98
CA LEU A 176 14.70 4.96 12.96
C LEU A 176 15.41 5.11 11.62
N VAL A 177 15.70 4.00 10.96
CA VAL A 177 16.62 3.94 9.84
C VAL A 177 15.96 3.22 8.66
N LEU A 178 16.09 3.82 7.47
CA LEU A 178 15.77 3.20 6.21
C LEU A 178 17.04 2.61 5.60
N TYR A 179 17.06 1.29 5.42
CA TYR A 179 18.14 0.52 4.83
C TYR A 179 17.85 0.12 3.39
N GLU A 180 18.92 -0.04 2.63
CA GLU A 180 19.03 -0.79 1.38
C GLU A 180 19.86 -2.04 1.64
N ASP A 181 19.43 -3.19 1.13
CA ASP A 181 20.17 -4.48 1.20
C ASP A 181 20.58 -4.90 2.64
N GLY A 182 19.85 -4.40 3.65
CA GLY A 182 19.98 -4.78 5.06
C GLY A 182 21.04 -4.03 5.87
N ASP A 183 22.02 -3.37 5.24
CA ASP A 183 23.12 -2.71 5.94
C ASP A 183 23.43 -1.28 5.45
N LYS A 184 23.05 -0.93 4.22
CA LYS A 184 23.31 0.40 3.67
C LYS A 184 22.26 1.40 4.14
N VAL A 185 22.68 2.34 4.97
CA VAL A 185 21.82 3.43 5.46
C VAL A 185 21.50 4.41 4.33
N ILE A 186 20.21 4.57 4.04
CA ILE A 186 19.68 5.52 3.04
C ILE A 186 19.19 6.80 3.72
N TRP A 187 18.50 6.64 4.85
CA TRP A 187 17.97 7.75 5.64
C TRP A 187 17.88 7.34 7.10
N ALA A 188 18.04 8.29 8.01
CA ALA A 188 17.88 8.06 9.44
C ALA A 188 17.33 9.30 10.12
N THR A 189 16.58 9.10 11.21
CA THR A 189 16.14 10.20 12.08
C THR A 189 17.30 10.88 12.80
N ASN A 190 18.44 10.18 12.94
CA ASN A 190 19.63 10.62 13.66
C ASN A 190 19.34 11.00 15.12
N VAL A 191 18.26 10.47 15.68
CA VAL A 191 18.00 10.58 17.11
C VAL A 191 18.59 9.38 17.80
N THR A 192 19.33 9.63 18.88
CA THR A 192 19.85 8.59 19.75
C THR A 192 19.26 8.78 21.13
N GLY A 193 18.40 7.85 21.54
CA GLY A 193 17.85 7.83 22.88
C GLY A 193 18.73 6.96 23.78
N LYS A 194 19.45 7.55 24.73
CA LYS A 194 20.02 6.77 25.84
C LYS A 194 18.87 6.35 26.74
N LYS A 195 18.26 5.17 26.62
CA LYS A 195 17.26 4.74 27.62
C LYS A 195 17.26 3.25 27.89
N GLU A 196 17.48 2.93 29.17
CA GLU A 196 17.28 1.62 29.78
C GLU A 196 15.83 1.11 29.58
N ASP A 197 14.89 2.02 29.28
CA ASP A 197 13.45 1.74 29.08
C ASP A 197 13.03 1.41 27.64
N GLY A 198 13.94 1.47 26.66
CA GLY A 198 13.64 1.21 25.24
C GLY A 198 12.95 2.38 24.52
N CYS A 199 12.26 2.08 23.40
CA CYS A 199 11.57 3.05 22.54
C CYS A 199 10.60 2.37 21.58
N TYR A 200 9.81 3.16 20.86
CA TYR A 200 8.87 2.68 19.86
C TYR A 200 8.52 3.75 18.82
N LEU A 201 8.24 3.31 17.60
CA LEU A 201 7.66 4.13 16.53
C LEU A 201 6.14 4.00 16.61
N LYS A 202 5.42 5.12 16.68
CA LYS A 202 3.96 5.18 16.72
C LYS A 202 3.46 5.98 15.53
N ASN A 203 2.61 5.38 14.71
CA ASN A 203 1.72 6.13 13.83
C ASN A 203 0.42 6.33 14.60
N ASP A 204 0.17 7.51 15.13
CA ASP A 204 -0.97 7.70 16.04
C ASP A 204 -2.30 7.97 15.32
N ALA A 205 -3.37 8.12 16.09
CA ALA A 205 -4.71 8.30 15.52
C ALA A 205 -4.88 9.71 14.94
N GLU A 206 -4.14 10.65 15.49
CA GLU A 206 -4.02 12.06 15.17
C GLU A 206 -3.13 12.28 13.94
N GLY A 207 -2.41 11.24 13.52
CA GLY A 207 -1.66 11.09 12.27
C GLY A 207 -0.34 11.85 12.22
N GLY A 208 0.31 11.94 13.37
CA GLY A 208 1.76 12.10 13.42
C GLY A 208 2.46 10.74 13.44
N LEU A 209 3.61 10.69 12.79
CA LEU A 209 4.58 9.60 12.99
C LEU A 209 5.60 10.05 14.04
N TYR A 210 5.69 9.32 15.14
CA TYR A 210 6.52 9.66 16.30
C TYR A 210 7.48 8.53 16.64
N VAL A 211 8.75 8.85 16.87
CA VAL A 211 9.61 7.98 17.68
C VAL A 211 9.51 8.49 19.11
N ASN A 212 9.02 7.63 20.00
CA ASN A 212 8.97 7.89 21.43
C ASN A 212 9.97 7.02 22.16
N ASP A 213 10.47 7.54 23.26
CA ASP A 213 11.26 6.77 24.21
C ASP A 213 10.38 5.93 25.14
N GLY A 214 10.99 5.04 25.94
CA GLY A 214 10.28 4.11 26.82
C GLY A 214 9.47 4.78 27.93
N SER A 215 9.78 6.03 28.27
CA SER A 215 8.99 6.84 29.21
C SER A 215 7.81 7.56 28.53
N GLY A 216 7.67 7.43 27.20
CA GLY A 216 6.60 8.04 26.41
C GLY A 216 6.92 9.43 25.88
N ASN A 217 8.13 9.96 26.05
CA ASN A 217 8.48 11.27 25.47
C ASN A 217 8.80 11.12 23.98
N THR A 218 8.31 12.05 23.17
CA THR A 218 8.66 12.14 21.76
C THR A 218 10.09 12.64 21.59
N ILE A 219 10.91 11.83 20.91
CA ILE A 219 12.29 12.19 20.56
C ILE A 219 12.45 12.55 19.09
N TRP A 220 11.52 12.12 18.23
CA TRP A 220 11.44 12.53 16.82
C TRP A 220 9.99 12.53 16.33
N THR A 221 9.66 13.43 15.41
CA THR A 221 8.36 13.45 14.74
C THR A 221 8.46 13.98 13.31
N THR A 222 7.54 13.55 12.45
CA THR A 222 7.29 14.15 11.13
C THR A 222 6.65 15.54 11.21
N GLY A 223 6.07 15.92 12.35
CA GLY A 223 5.37 17.19 12.53
C GLY A 223 3.98 17.26 11.88
N THR A 224 3.45 16.13 11.39
CA THR A 224 2.12 16.03 10.80
C THR A 224 1.04 15.80 11.87
N SER A 225 -0.19 16.22 11.59
CA SER A 225 -1.33 16.13 12.53
C SER A 225 -2.66 15.80 11.83
N THR A 226 -2.58 15.19 10.64
CA THR A 226 -3.76 14.79 9.87
C THR A 226 -4.21 13.41 10.33
N PRO A 227 -5.38 13.26 10.97
CA PRO A 227 -5.78 12.00 11.58
C PRO A 227 -5.92 10.87 10.57
N LEU A 228 -5.83 9.63 11.05
CA LEU A 228 -5.96 8.43 10.23
C LEU A 228 -4.97 8.43 9.05
N SER A 229 -3.70 8.76 9.31
CA SER A 229 -2.64 8.72 8.32
C SER A 229 -1.99 7.34 8.20
N LEU A 230 -1.48 7.01 7.02
CA LEU A 230 -0.82 5.75 6.68
C LEU A 230 0.62 6.02 6.28
N LEU A 231 1.57 5.32 6.90
CA LEU A 231 2.95 5.29 6.42
C LEU A 231 3.10 4.16 5.41
N VAL A 232 3.72 4.43 4.25
CA VAL A 232 3.97 3.46 3.18
C VAL A 232 5.42 3.53 2.75
N LEU A 233 6.11 2.38 2.77
CA LEU A 233 7.40 2.19 2.11
C LEU A 233 7.15 1.77 0.65
N GLN A 234 7.56 2.63 -0.27
CA GLN A 234 7.25 2.52 -1.69
C GLN A 234 8.30 1.69 -2.44
N SER A 235 7.95 1.26 -3.65
CA SER A 235 8.87 0.50 -4.51
C SER A 235 10.04 1.32 -5.03
N ASP A 236 9.91 2.66 -5.04
CA ASP A 236 10.94 3.60 -5.46
C ASP A 236 11.86 4.04 -4.32
N ARG A 237 11.81 3.33 -3.17
CA ARG A 237 12.54 3.56 -1.91
C ARG A 237 11.93 4.63 -1.01
N ASP A 238 11.02 5.47 -1.51
CA ASP A 238 10.53 6.56 -0.68
C ASP A 238 9.64 6.05 0.45
N LEU A 239 9.83 6.62 1.63
CA LEU A 239 8.95 6.40 2.78
C LEU A 239 8.02 7.60 2.89
N VAL A 240 6.72 7.37 2.75
CA VAL A 240 5.74 8.44 2.55
C VAL A 240 4.57 8.28 3.51
N LEU A 241 4.16 9.39 4.14
CA LEU A 241 2.96 9.48 4.97
C LEU A 241 1.80 10.06 4.15
N TYR A 242 0.68 9.34 4.08
CA TYR A 242 -0.54 9.75 3.39
C TYR A 242 -1.69 9.92 4.37
N GLY A 243 -2.53 10.93 4.21
CA GLY A 243 -3.73 11.05 5.03
C GLY A 243 -4.60 12.27 4.71
N PRO A 244 -5.87 12.27 5.17
CA PRO A 244 -6.49 11.20 5.97
C PRO A 244 -6.95 10.01 5.12
N ALA A 245 -7.45 8.95 5.77
CA ALA A 245 -8.31 7.98 5.11
C ALA A 245 -9.61 8.67 4.65
N ILE A 246 -9.98 8.52 3.38
CA ILE A 246 -11.17 9.17 2.80
C ILE A 246 -12.26 8.18 2.38
N TRP A 247 -11.92 6.92 2.14
CA TRP A 247 -12.89 5.88 1.77
C TRP A 247 -12.44 4.52 2.31
N ALA A 248 -13.39 3.67 2.70
CA ALA A 248 -13.13 2.29 3.09
C ALA A 248 -14.23 1.32 2.60
N SER A 249 -13.85 0.11 2.20
CA SER A 249 -14.80 -0.93 1.77
C SER A 249 -15.59 -1.56 2.93
N SER A 250 -15.15 -1.37 4.18
CA SER A 250 -15.73 -2.00 5.37
C SER A 250 -15.70 -3.53 5.32
N THR A 251 -14.68 -4.11 4.69
CA THR A 251 -14.53 -5.56 4.50
C THR A 251 -13.80 -6.26 5.65
N ILE A 252 -13.70 -5.61 6.81
CA ILE A 252 -13.01 -6.13 8.00
C ILE A 252 -13.74 -7.40 8.52
N PRO A 253 -13.06 -8.55 8.70
CA PRO A 253 -13.67 -9.72 9.30
C PRO A 253 -13.98 -9.47 10.77
N SER A 254 -15.09 -10.02 11.28
CA SER A 254 -15.50 -9.87 12.69
C SER A 254 -14.45 -10.37 13.68
N THR A 255 -13.57 -11.29 13.28
CA THR A 255 -12.45 -11.78 14.09
C THR A 255 -11.33 -10.75 14.29
N HIS A 256 -11.24 -9.73 13.44
CA HIS A 256 -10.29 -8.62 13.57
C HIS A 256 -10.89 -7.43 14.32
N LEU A 257 -12.21 -7.44 14.55
CA LEU A 257 -12.87 -6.53 15.48
C LEU A 257 -12.58 -7.01 16.90
N HIS A 258 -11.55 -6.50 17.59
CA HIS A 258 -11.44 -6.79 19.01
C HIS A 258 -12.67 -6.24 19.74
N LYS A 259 -13.18 -6.96 20.76
CA LYS A 259 -14.33 -6.53 21.57
C LYS A 259 -14.14 -5.19 22.30
N ASN A 260 -12.92 -4.62 22.26
CA ASN A 260 -12.56 -3.28 22.71
C ASN A 260 -11.64 -2.54 21.68
N ALA A 261 -11.74 -2.85 20.38
CA ALA A 261 -10.82 -2.34 19.36
C ALA A 261 -11.05 -0.86 19.04
N THR A 262 -10.24 -0.01 19.64
CA THR A 262 -9.85 1.30 19.11
C THR A 262 -9.01 1.18 17.83
N THR A 263 -8.93 0.02 17.15
CA THR A 263 -8.07 -0.19 15.97
C THR A 263 -8.81 -0.13 14.64
N THR A 264 -10.14 -0.06 14.62
CA THR A 264 -10.88 0.15 13.39
C THR A 264 -10.82 1.62 13.01
N LEU A 265 -10.39 1.93 11.78
CA LEU A 265 -10.81 3.17 11.12
C LEU A 265 -12.31 3.31 11.37
N PRO A 266 -12.80 4.47 11.85
CA PRO A 266 -14.24 4.67 11.93
C PRO A 266 -14.84 4.32 10.56
N LEU A 267 -15.99 3.65 10.55
CA LEU A 267 -16.76 3.42 9.33
C LEU A 267 -16.95 4.79 8.67
N LEU A 268 -16.13 5.10 7.67
CA LEU A 268 -16.36 6.24 6.81
C LEU A 268 -17.63 5.87 6.05
N SER A 269 -18.70 6.60 6.30
CA SER A 269 -20.00 6.35 5.68
C SER A 269 -19.83 6.37 4.16
N ALA A 270 -20.30 5.31 3.51
CA ALA A 270 -20.38 5.19 2.06
C ALA A 270 -21.29 6.26 1.43
#